data_AF-A0A497MT49-F1
#
_entry.id   AF-A0A497MT49-F1
#
_cell.length_a   1.000
_cell.length_b   1.000
_cell.length_c   1.000
_cell.angle_alpha   90.00
_cell.angle_beta   90.00
_cell.angle_gamma   90.00
#
_symmetry.space_group_name_H-M   'P 1'
#
loop_
_entity.id
_entity.type
_entity.pdbx_description
1 polymer ?
#
loop_
_entity_poly.entity_id
_entity_poly.type
_entity_poly.pdbx_seq_one_letter_code
_entity_poly.pdbx_strand_id
1 'polypeptide(L)'
;RGILYFTSSTKDSLSKLKRIVRQDLIRDAVRSHLKMCIENGRLRFYLNKQVAYAGHVSLCEPEGESPLGPIEVEVECPDPRELINWLTEK
;
A
#
# COMPACT_ATOMS: atom_id res chain seq x y z
N ARG A 1 -11.77 -20.27 -6.23
CA ARG A 1 -11.01 -19.01 -6.00
C ARG A 1 -10.09 -19.26 -4.83
N GLY A 2 -8.77 -19.18 -5.02
CA GLY A 2 -7.80 -19.31 -3.93
C GLY A 2 -7.41 -17.92 -3.41
N ILE A 3 -7.16 -17.81 -2.11
CA ILE A 3 -6.53 -16.64 -1.51
C ILE A 3 -5.02 -16.89 -1.54
N LEU A 4 -4.25 -15.89 -1.95
CA LEU A 4 -2.79 -15.92 -1.88
C LEU A 4 -2.35 -15.08 -0.70
N TYR A 5 -1.44 -15.63 0.10
CA TYR A 5 -0.83 -14.95 1.23
C TYR A 5 0.67 -14.87 1.00
N PHE A 6 1.23 -13.67 1.20
CA PHE A 6 2.66 -13.41 1.10
C PHE A 6 3.10 -12.67 2.36
N THR A 7 4.28 -13.01 2.87
CA THR A 7 4.87 -12.36 4.05
C THR A 7 6.32 -11.98 3.75
N SER A 8 6.79 -10.92 4.42
CA SER A 8 8.18 -10.47 4.39
C SER A 8 8.49 -9.80 5.72
N SER A 9 9.72 -9.92 6.20
CA SER A 9 10.22 -9.25 7.40
C SER A 9 11.06 -8.00 7.10
N THR A 10 11.29 -7.67 5.83
CA THR A 10 12.11 -6.53 5.42
C THR A 10 11.28 -5.46 4.74
N LYS A 11 11.61 -4.19 4.99
CA LYS A 11 10.95 -3.05 4.32
C LYS A 11 11.15 -3.05 2.79
N ASP A 12 12.19 -3.71 2.30
CA ASP A 12 12.52 -3.77 0.87
C ASP A 12 11.45 -4.49 0.03
N SER A 13 10.58 -5.29 0.64
CA SER A 13 9.41 -5.86 -0.03
C SER A 13 8.46 -4.79 -0.58
N LEU A 14 8.47 -3.59 0.00
CA LEU A 14 7.69 -2.43 -0.43
C LEU A 14 8.42 -1.56 -1.47
N SER A 15 9.65 -1.89 -1.86
CA SER A 15 10.44 -1.09 -2.82
C SER A 15 9.78 -0.96 -4.18
N LYS A 16 9.06 -2.00 -4.63
CA LYS A 16 8.28 -1.93 -5.89
C LYS A 16 7.14 -0.90 -5.79
N LEU A 17 6.42 -0.89 -4.67
CA LEU A 17 5.35 0.08 -4.40
C LEU A 17 5.92 1.51 -4.39
N LYS A 18 6.99 1.73 -3.62
CA LYS A 18 7.71 3.01 -3.57
C LYS A 18 8.11 3.51 -4.96
N ARG A 19 8.67 2.63 -5.80
CA ARG A 19 9.04 2.97 -7.18
C ARG A 19 7.84 3.43 -8.01
N ILE A 20 6.72 2.72 -7.95
CA ILE A 20 5.51 3.04 -8.73
C ILE A 20 4.90 4.36 -8.23
N VAL A 21 4.79 4.55 -6.91
CA VAL A 21 4.28 5.81 -6.30
C VAL A 21 5.09 7.02 -6.77
N ARG A 22 6.42 6.86 -6.93
CA ARG A 22 7.28 7.91 -7.49
C ARG A 22 7.04 8.12 -8.99
N GLN A 23 6.97 7.04 -9.76
CA GLN A 23 6.77 7.08 -11.22
C GLN A 23 5.42 7.72 -11.60
N ASP A 24 4.36 7.39 -10.88
CA ASP A 24 3.00 7.87 -11.12
C ASP A 24 2.77 9.29 -10.52
N LEU A 25 3.77 9.87 -9.84
CA LEU A 25 3.72 11.20 -9.21
C LEU A 25 2.61 11.35 -8.14
N ILE A 26 2.16 10.26 -7.53
CA ILE A 26 1.05 10.22 -6.56
C ILE A 26 1.51 10.26 -5.09
N ARG A 27 2.76 10.65 -4.82
CA ARG A 27 3.39 10.62 -3.49
C ARG A 27 2.56 11.29 -2.40
N ASP A 28 2.04 12.49 -2.66
CA ASP A 28 1.33 13.26 -1.62
C ASP A 28 -0.05 12.67 -1.30
N ALA A 29 -0.78 12.20 -2.32
CA ALA A 29 -2.05 11.51 -2.14
C ALA A 29 -1.86 10.21 -1.33
N VAL A 30 -0.88 9.40 -1.72
CA VAL A 30 -0.53 8.16 -1.02
C VAL A 30 -0.09 8.45 0.41
N ARG A 31 0.75 9.46 0.64
CA ARG A 31 1.21 9.84 1.99
C ARG A 31 0.03 10.23 2.88
N SER A 32 -0.88 11.06 2.38
CA SER A 32 -2.03 11.54 3.15
C SER A 32 -2.94 10.38 3.53
N HIS A 33 -3.27 9.52 2.57
CA HIS A 33 -4.16 8.39 2.81
C HIS A 33 -3.53 7.36 3.76
N LEU A 34 -2.28 6.95 3.54
CA LEU A 34 -1.62 5.95 4.41
C LEU A 34 -1.48 6.43 5.85
N LYS A 35 -1.36 7.73 6.11
CA LYS A 35 -1.35 8.28 7.47
C LYS A 35 -2.68 8.09 8.19
N MET A 36 -3.80 8.10 7.46
CA MET A 36 -5.13 7.82 8.00
C MET A 36 -5.37 6.32 8.24
N CYS A 37 -4.62 5.47 7.54
CA CYS A 37 -4.66 4.01 7.65
C CYS A 37 -3.85 3.43 8.83
N ILE A 38 -3.24 4.29 9.67
CA ILE A 38 -2.53 3.82 10.86
C ILE A 38 -3.55 3.54 11.96
N GLU A 39 -3.62 2.29 12.43
CA GLU A 39 -4.50 1.86 13.50
C GLU A 39 -3.73 0.96 14.48
N ASN A 40 -3.80 1.25 15.77
CA ASN A 40 -3.17 0.44 16.84
C ASN A 40 -1.66 0.14 16.61
N GLY A 41 -0.92 1.06 16.00
CA GLY A 41 0.50 0.88 15.69
C GLY A 41 0.78 0.03 14.45
N ARG A 42 -0.25 -0.37 13.70
CA ARG A 42 -0.16 -1.10 12.44
C ARG A 42 -0.60 -0.20 11.29
N LEU A 43 -0.06 -0.47 10.11
CA LEU A 43 -0.50 0.17 8.87
C LEU A 43 -1.27 -0.85 8.05
N ARG A 44 -2.57 -0.61 7.82
CA ARG A 44 -3.42 -1.49 7.02
C ARG A 44 -4.12 -0.70 5.91
N PHE A 45 -3.88 -1.07 4.66
CA PHE A 45 -4.44 -0.38 3.50
C PHE A 45 -4.75 -1.36 2.37
N TYR A 46 -5.52 -0.88 1.40
CA TYR A 46 -5.99 -1.68 0.27
C TYR A 46 -5.56 -1.07 -1.05
N LEU A 47 -5.15 -1.91 -1.98
CA LEU A 47 -4.79 -1.53 -3.34
C LEU A 47 -5.79 -2.13 -4.33
N ASN A 48 -6.15 -1.34 -5.34
CA ASN A 48 -7.00 -1.84 -6.41
C ASN A 48 -6.24 -2.90 -7.24
N LYS A 49 -6.73 -4.14 -7.18
CA LYS A 49 -6.11 -5.30 -7.83
C LYS A 49 -6.00 -5.16 -9.35
N GLN A 50 -6.98 -4.52 -10.00
CA GLN A 50 -6.96 -4.33 -11.45
C GLN A 50 -5.89 -3.31 -11.86
N VAL A 51 -5.80 -2.21 -11.13
CA VAL A 51 -4.79 -1.17 -11.36
C VAL A 51 -3.38 -1.72 -11.09
N ALA A 52 -3.22 -2.52 -10.03
CA ALA A 52 -1.97 -3.22 -9.71
C ALA A 52 -1.55 -4.19 -10.82
N TYR A 53 -2.51 -4.91 -11.41
CA TYR A 53 -2.26 -5.78 -12.55
C TYR A 53 -1.78 -5.02 -13.80
N ALA A 54 -2.31 -3.81 -14.02
CA ALA A 54 -1.87 -2.91 -15.09
C ALA A 54 -0.51 -2.22 -14.81
N GLY A 55 0.13 -2.48 -13.66
CA GLY A 55 1.45 -1.95 -13.32
C GLY A 55 1.44 -0.62 -12.57
N HIS A 56 0.26 -0.13 -12.16
CA HIS A 56 0.07 1.13 -11.43
C HIS A 56 -0.39 0.90 -9.99
N VAL A 57 -0.44 1.97 -9.20
CA VAL A 57 -0.94 1.92 -7.82
C VAL A 57 -2.15 2.83 -7.67
N SER A 58 -3.23 2.28 -7.14
CA SER A 58 -4.39 3.04 -6.69
C SER A 58 -4.84 2.49 -5.34
N LEU A 59 -5.00 3.38 -4.37
CA LEU A 59 -5.59 3.07 -3.08
C LEU A 59 -7.11 2.95 -3.25
N CYS A 60 -7.73 2.04 -2.51
CA CYS A 60 -9.16 1.84 -2.58
C CYS A 60 -9.75 1.47 -1.22
N GLU A 61 -11.07 1.48 -1.12
CA GLU A 61 -11.80 0.92 0.01
C GLU A 61 -11.74 -0.62 0.01
N PRO A 62 -11.97 -1.28 1.17
CA PRO A 62 -11.98 -2.74 1.27
C PRO A 62 -13.07 -3.39 0.40
N GLU A 63 -14.16 -2.68 0.12
CA GLU A 63 -15.31 -3.17 -0.64
C GLU A 63 -15.74 -2.19 -1.73
N GLY A 64 -16.42 -2.70 -2.77
CA GLY A 64 -17.09 -1.89 -3.79
C GLY A 64 -16.20 -1.37 -4.93
N GLU A 65 -14.93 -1.02 -4.68
CA GLU A 65 -14.10 -0.33 -5.67
C GLU A 65 -13.23 -1.24 -6.56
N SER A 66 -13.17 -2.55 -6.26
CA SER A 66 -12.47 -3.53 -7.09
C SER A 66 -13.36 -4.75 -7.37
N PRO A 67 -13.75 -5.00 -8.64
CA PRO A 67 -14.64 -6.12 -9.00
C PRO A 67 -14.11 -7.51 -8.61
N LEU A 68 -12.78 -7.66 -8.46
CA LEU A 68 -12.13 -8.90 -8.02
C LEU A 68 -11.63 -8.84 -6.58
N GLY A 69 -12.07 -7.85 -5.80
CA GLY A 69 -11.58 -7.52 -4.47
C GLY A 69 -10.18 -6.91 -4.48
N PRO A 70 -9.83 -6.16 -3.42
CA PRO A 70 -8.54 -5.50 -3.32
C PRO A 70 -7.37 -6.47 -3.09
N ILE A 71 -6.16 -5.92 -3.10
CA ILE A 71 -4.99 -6.48 -2.42
C ILE A 71 -4.91 -5.80 -1.06
N GLU A 72 -5.03 -6.56 0.01
CA GLU A 72 -4.84 -6.07 1.37
C GLU A 72 -3.35 -6.10 1.74
N VAL A 73 -2.87 -5.02 2.34
CA VAL A 73 -1.50 -4.91 2.85
C VAL A 73 -1.55 -4.52 4.32
N GLU A 74 -0.99 -5.36 5.17
CA GLU A 74 -0.77 -5.09 6.59
C GLU A 74 0.74 -5.02 6.87
N VAL A 75 1.15 -3.98 7.58
CA VAL A 75 2.55 -3.79 8.01
C VAL A 75 2.59 -3.53 9.50
N GLU A 76 3.34 -4.37 10.20
CA GLU A 76 3.73 -4.16 11.59
C GLU A 76 5.17 -3.62 11.63
N CYS A 77 5.37 -2.47 12.26
CA CYS A 77 6.72 -1.93 12.46
C CYS A 77 6.74 -0.94 13.64
N PRO A 78 7.93 -0.65 14.21
CA PRO A 78 8.04 0.27 15.35
C PRO A 78 7.56 1.69 15.06
N ASP A 79 7.77 2.19 13.84
CA ASP A 79 7.32 3.52 13.40
C ASP A 79 6.69 3.49 12.00
N PRO A 80 5.35 3.33 11.91
CA PRO A 80 4.63 3.39 10.65
C PRO A 80 4.74 4.74 9.93
N ARG A 81 4.95 5.85 10.66
CA ARG A 81 5.06 7.17 10.05
C ARG A 81 6.39 7.33 9.33
N GLU A 82 7.48 6.84 9.91
CA GLU A 82 8.78 6.79 9.25
C GLU A 82 8.74 5.92 7.99
N LEU A 83 8.08 4.75 8.07
CA LEU A 83 7.87 3.89 6.91
C LEU A 83 7.12 4.61 5.78
N ILE A 84 6.04 5.32 6.10
CA ILE A 84 5.27 6.09 5.11
C ILE A 84 6.13 7.20 4.50
N ASN A 85 6.95 7.88 5.31
CA ASN A 85 7.86 8.91 4.82
C ASN A 85 8.88 8.31 3.83
N TRP A 86 9.48 7.16 4.15
CA TRP A 86 10.36 6.43 3.24
C TRP A 86 9.65 5.98 1.95
N LEU A 87 8.41 5.48 2.05
CA LEU A 87 7.64 5.02 0.90
C LEU A 87 7.28 6.16 -0.07
N THR A 88 7.16 7.38 0.47
CA THR A 88 6.69 8.57 -0.26
C THR A 88 7.76 9.65 -0.38
N GLU A 89 9.04 9.30 -0.18
CA GLU A 89 10.15 10.25 -0.25
C GLU A 89 10.26 10.91 -1.64
N LYS A 90 10.98 12.04 -1.71
CA LYS A 90 11.11 12.81 -2.95
C LYS A 90 11.98 12.12 -3.98
#